data_AF-A0A949WKE4-F1
#
_entry.id   AF-A0A949WKE4-F1
#
_cell.length_a   1.000
_cell.length_b   1.000
_cell.length_c   1.000
_cell.angle_alpha   90.00
_cell.angle_beta   90.00
_cell.angle_gamma   90.00
#
_symmetry.space_group_name_H-M   'P 1'
#
loop_
_entity.id
_entity.type
_entity.pdbx_description
1 polymer ?
#
loop_
_entity_poly.entity_id
_entity_poly.type
_entity_poly.pdbx_seq_one_letter_code
_entity_poly.pdbx_strand_id
1 'polypeptide(L)'
;MKKQLGLLSIGALLLVGCGEKDHQYYLENVDKAQEKVKECKAEVQKLLKEKNKEKLVELAANKECNAADSALKEHRKQELEKQRLEKENARKELLEKIRKDLDKQYGNLSWQEMAAEYVNHDCNNARSSSSWEQCEVLGKLYNEKEEQGKMELSKLSLEQLLSEQKTYCTKDRRVLSACDIWQKATLSVAKQEFDKKDFSALSQQEKNYCDYNSSNYFLCATWRESFRVSEKNIVDNYVKNYELLKKDYNQCVASIQNIDNDESKSYAIKAEERESITSNYPCRQAGYARSSLGLGYADFKTLME
;
A
#
# COMPACT_ATOMS: atom_id res chain seq x y z
N MET A 1 13.61 43.64 57.93
CA MET A 1 12.17 43.76 58.25
C MET A 1 11.61 42.36 58.40
N LYS A 2 11.67 41.72 59.57
CA LYS A 2 10.59 41.66 60.59
C LYS A 2 9.18 41.82 60.02
N LYS A 3 8.42 40.71 59.95
CA LYS A 3 7.16 40.56 60.69
C LYS A 3 6.81 39.07 60.84
N GLN A 4 6.79 38.64 62.09
CA GLN A 4 6.16 37.41 62.56
C GLN A 4 4.64 37.61 62.63
N LEU A 5 3.89 36.59 62.22
CA LEU A 5 2.64 36.10 62.80
C LEU A 5 2.71 34.57 62.58
N GLY A 6 2.60 33.67 63.54
CA GLY A 6 1.85 33.72 64.79
C GLY A 6 0.76 32.65 64.72
N LEU A 7 1.08 31.46 65.21
CA LEU A 7 0.22 30.34 65.66
C LEU A 7 -1.04 29.98 64.84
N LEU A 8 -1.10 28.70 64.42
CA LEU A 8 -2.15 27.79 64.87
C LEU A 8 -1.74 26.33 64.61
N SER A 9 -1.29 25.66 65.67
CA SER A 9 -1.39 24.21 65.78
C SER A 9 -2.87 23.84 65.69
N ILE A 10 -3.27 23.19 64.60
CA ILE A 10 -4.41 22.28 64.60
C ILE A 10 -3.84 20.94 64.16
N GLY A 11 -3.60 20.08 65.14
CA GLY A 11 -3.37 18.67 64.90
C GLY A 11 -4.61 18.10 64.21
N ALA A 12 -4.51 17.87 62.91
CA ALA A 12 -5.39 16.96 62.22
C ALA A 12 -4.88 15.54 62.47
N LEU A 13 -5.20 15.03 63.67
CA LEU A 13 -5.48 13.60 63.84
C LEU A 13 -6.61 13.28 62.87
N LEU A 14 -6.25 12.92 61.63
CA LEU A 14 -7.16 12.21 60.75
C LEU A 14 -7.35 10.84 61.38
N LEU A 15 -8.41 10.77 62.19
CA LEU A 15 -9.17 9.59 62.55
C LEU A 15 -9.12 8.60 61.38
N VAL A 16 -8.33 7.54 61.54
CA VAL A 16 -8.42 6.35 60.69
C VAL A 16 -9.75 5.71 61.06
N GLY A 17 -10.82 6.19 60.44
CA GLY A 17 -12.07 5.45 60.40
C GLY A 17 -11.77 4.08 59.81
N CYS A 18 -12.17 3.02 60.52
CA CYS A 18 -12.21 1.65 60.02
C CYS A 18 -13.26 1.52 58.89
N GLY A 19 -13.07 2.27 57.81
CA GLY A 19 -13.77 2.06 56.55
C GLY A 19 -13.05 0.99 55.75
N GLU A 20 -13.81 0.20 54.98
CA GLU A 20 -13.24 -0.72 54.00
C GLU A 20 -12.27 0.04 53.08
N LYS A 21 -11.02 -0.44 52.98
CA LYS A 21 -10.03 0.15 52.09
C LYS A 21 -10.48 -0.05 50.65
N ASP A 22 -10.46 1.03 49.88
CA ASP A 22 -10.93 1.04 48.52
C ASP A 22 -9.82 0.70 47.50
N HIS A 23 -10.19 0.70 46.23
CA HIS A 23 -9.29 0.40 45.12
C HIS A 23 -8.09 1.35 45.07
N GLN A 24 -8.32 2.65 45.27
CA GLN A 24 -7.27 3.67 45.14
C GLN A 24 -6.23 3.51 46.25
N TYR A 25 -6.66 3.25 47.49
CA TYR A 25 -5.76 2.94 48.59
C TYR A 25 -4.82 1.80 48.23
N TYR A 26 -5.36 0.70 47.69
CA TYR A 26 -4.58 -0.48 47.34
C TYR A 26 -3.69 -0.27 46.11
N LEU A 27 -4.09 0.58 45.16
CA LEU A 27 -3.28 0.93 43.99
C LEU A 27 -2.02 1.71 44.40
N GLU A 28 -2.14 2.60 45.39
CA GLU A 28 -1.02 3.36 45.96
C GLU A 28 -0.18 2.54 46.97
N ASN A 29 -0.71 1.42 47.47
CA ASN A 29 -0.09 0.56 48.48
C ASN A 29 -0.06 -0.90 48.00
N VAL A 30 0.64 -1.17 46.90
CA VAL A 30 0.67 -2.49 46.24
C VAL A 30 1.02 -3.63 47.20
N ASP A 31 1.97 -3.43 48.11
CA ASP A 31 2.37 -4.46 49.09
C ASP A 31 1.20 -4.87 50.00
N LYS A 32 0.39 -3.90 50.45
CA LYS A 32 -0.81 -4.14 51.25
C LYS A 32 -1.91 -4.81 50.42
N ALA A 33 -1.99 -4.51 49.13
CA ALA A 33 -2.91 -5.18 48.22
C ALA A 33 -2.51 -6.66 48.05
N GLN A 34 -1.20 -6.95 47.95
CA GLN A 34 -0.69 -8.33 47.91
C GLN A 34 -0.99 -9.10 49.19
N GLU A 35 -0.77 -8.49 50.35
CA GLU A 35 -1.11 -9.06 51.66
C GLU A 35 -2.61 -9.36 51.73
N LYS A 36 -3.47 -8.38 51.43
CA LYS A 36 -4.92 -8.56 51.47
C LYS A 36 -5.40 -9.66 50.52
N VAL A 37 -4.89 -9.72 49.29
CA VAL A 37 -5.25 -10.79 48.34
C VAL A 37 -4.77 -12.16 48.84
N LYS A 38 -3.62 -12.27 49.51
CA LYS A 38 -3.17 -13.52 50.14
C LYS A 38 -4.12 -13.94 51.26
N GLU A 39 -4.55 -13.01 52.12
CA GLU A 39 -5.54 -13.26 53.17
C GLU A 39 -6.85 -13.76 52.58
N CYS A 40 -7.42 -13.05 51.60
CA CYS A 40 -8.67 -13.43 50.94
C CYS A 40 -8.56 -14.82 50.29
N LYS A 41 -7.44 -15.15 49.65
CA LYS A 41 -7.20 -16.48 49.06
C LYS A 41 -7.10 -17.59 50.11
N ALA A 42 -6.41 -17.33 51.23
CA ALA A 42 -6.31 -18.30 52.33
C ALA A 42 -7.70 -18.57 52.95
N GLU A 43 -8.53 -17.54 53.07
CA GLU A 43 -9.90 -17.66 53.57
C GLU A 43 -10.80 -18.44 52.61
N VAL A 44 -10.71 -18.17 51.29
CA VAL A 44 -11.39 -19.00 50.26
C VAL A 44 -10.99 -20.47 50.39
N GLN A 45 -9.68 -20.76 50.51
CA GLN A 45 -9.20 -22.15 50.65
C GLN A 45 -9.72 -22.83 51.91
N LYS A 46 -9.80 -22.10 53.02
CA LYS A 46 -10.38 -22.61 54.27
C LYS A 46 -11.86 -22.93 54.10
N LEU A 47 -12.65 -21.99 53.57
CA LEU A 47 -14.09 -22.16 53.38
C LEU A 47 -14.44 -23.28 52.37
N LEU A 48 -13.60 -23.48 51.35
CA LEU A 48 -13.72 -24.61 50.42
C LEU A 48 -13.53 -25.96 51.12
N LYS A 49 -12.53 -26.09 52.01
CA LYS A 49 -12.30 -27.32 52.80
C LYS A 49 -13.46 -27.62 53.74
N GLU A 50 -14.05 -26.57 54.31
CA GLU A 50 -15.22 -26.64 55.19
C GLU A 50 -16.55 -26.84 54.43
N LYS A 51 -16.53 -26.82 53.09
CA LYS A 51 -17.71 -26.90 52.21
C LYS A 51 -18.77 -25.83 52.51
N ASN A 52 -18.37 -24.68 53.04
CA ASN A 52 -19.28 -23.61 53.45
C ASN A 52 -19.61 -22.68 52.26
N LYS A 53 -20.67 -23.03 51.52
CA LYS A 53 -21.07 -22.32 50.29
C LYS A 53 -21.57 -20.90 50.53
N GLU A 54 -22.29 -20.64 51.63
CA GLU A 54 -22.85 -19.31 51.92
C GLU A 54 -21.74 -18.30 52.16
N LYS A 55 -20.77 -18.64 53.02
CA LYS A 55 -19.62 -17.76 53.30
C LYS A 55 -18.70 -17.56 52.09
N LEU A 56 -18.63 -18.53 51.17
CA LEU A 56 -17.90 -18.34 49.91
C LEU A 56 -18.56 -17.27 49.03
N VAL A 57 -19.89 -17.21 48.99
CA VAL A 57 -20.62 -16.17 48.25
C VAL A 57 -20.41 -14.80 48.88
N GLU A 58 -20.47 -14.70 50.22
CA GLU A 58 -20.17 -13.47 50.95
C GLU A 58 -18.75 -12.97 50.70
N LEU A 59 -17.76 -13.86 50.77
CA LEU A 59 -16.36 -13.53 50.54
C LEU A 59 -16.09 -13.11 49.09
N ALA A 60 -16.77 -13.73 48.12
CA ALA A 60 -16.70 -13.31 46.72
C ALA A 60 -17.27 -11.89 46.50
N ALA A 61 -18.26 -11.48 47.30
CA ALA A 61 -18.82 -10.12 47.29
C ALA A 61 -18.04 -9.13 48.17
N ASN A 62 -16.98 -9.56 48.87
CA ASN A 62 -16.22 -8.71 49.78
C ASN A 62 -15.55 -7.55 49.01
N LYS A 63 -15.96 -6.33 49.33
CA LYS A 63 -15.53 -5.11 48.64
C LYS A 63 -14.03 -4.86 48.79
N GLU A 64 -13.45 -5.13 49.95
CA GLU A 64 -12.03 -4.92 50.21
C GLU A 64 -11.16 -5.97 49.48
N CYS A 65 -11.57 -7.24 49.45
CA CYS A 65 -10.91 -8.28 48.64
C CYS A 65 -10.97 -7.96 47.15
N ASN A 66 -12.13 -7.51 46.66
CA ASN A 66 -12.33 -7.13 45.26
C ASN A 66 -11.54 -5.85 44.90
N ALA A 67 -11.48 -4.89 45.81
CA ALA A 67 -10.69 -3.67 45.65
C ALA A 67 -9.20 -3.97 45.57
N ALA A 68 -8.67 -4.81 46.48
CA ALA A 68 -7.27 -5.22 46.48
C ALA A 68 -6.88 -6.04 45.23
N ASP A 69 -7.70 -7.00 44.81
CA ASP A 69 -7.45 -7.80 43.59
C ASP A 69 -7.51 -6.93 42.32
N SER A 70 -8.47 -6.01 42.24
CA SER A 70 -8.60 -5.08 41.11
C SER A 70 -7.40 -4.12 41.05
N ALA A 71 -6.95 -3.60 42.19
CA ALA A 71 -5.78 -2.73 42.27
C ALA A 71 -4.49 -3.45 41.84
N LEU A 72 -4.31 -4.72 42.20
CA LEU A 72 -3.17 -5.52 41.73
C LEU A 72 -3.24 -5.80 40.22
N LYS A 73 -4.42 -6.04 39.66
CA LYS A 73 -4.61 -6.22 38.22
C LYS A 73 -4.26 -4.93 37.46
N GLU A 74 -4.74 -3.79 37.94
CA GLU A 74 -4.46 -2.49 37.34
C GLU A 74 -2.98 -2.13 37.47
N HIS A 75 -2.36 -2.33 38.63
CA HIS A 75 -0.92 -2.11 38.81
C HIS A 75 -0.08 -2.97 37.85
N ARG A 76 -0.42 -4.26 37.68
CA ARG A 76 0.25 -5.13 36.70
C ARG A 76 0.10 -4.61 35.27
N LYS A 77 -1.08 -4.11 34.92
CA LYS A 77 -1.34 -3.53 33.59
C LYS A 77 -0.50 -2.27 33.39
N GLN A 78 -0.41 -1.39 34.39
CA GLN A 78 0.41 -0.18 34.35
C GLN A 78 1.90 -0.52 34.22
N GLU A 79 2.41 -1.50 34.95
CA GLU A 79 3.80 -1.96 34.83
C GLU A 79 4.09 -2.58 33.46
N LEU A 80 3.18 -3.39 32.92
CA LEU A 80 3.33 -3.94 31.56
C LEU A 80 3.34 -2.84 30.50
N GLU A 81 2.49 -1.83 30.63
CA GLU A 81 2.44 -0.69 29.71
C GLU A 81 3.70 0.17 29.80
N LYS A 82 4.20 0.41 31.03
CA LYS A 82 5.46 1.10 31.25
C LYS A 82 6.63 0.34 30.62
N GLN A 83 6.72 -0.98 30.84
CA GLN A 83 7.74 -1.83 30.22
C GLN A 83 7.64 -1.84 28.68
N ARG A 84 6.42 -1.82 28.13
CA ARG A 84 6.20 -1.70 26.68
C ARG A 84 6.74 -0.38 26.16
N LEU A 85 6.39 0.73 26.81
CA LEU A 85 6.83 2.07 26.42
C LEU A 85 8.35 2.24 26.53
N GLU A 86 8.96 1.72 27.60
CA GLU A 86 10.41 1.70 27.78
C GLU A 86 11.11 0.91 26.66
N LYS A 87 10.60 -0.28 26.31
CA LYS A 87 11.12 -1.07 25.19
C LYS A 87 10.96 -0.39 23.84
N GLU A 88 9.82 0.25 23.60
CA GLU A 88 9.57 1.00 22.36
C GLU A 88 10.51 2.20 22.24
N ASN A 89 10.72 2.95 23.32
CA ASN A 89 11.64 4.09 23.33
C ASN A 89 13.09 3.62 23.15
N ALA A 90 13.53 2.58 23.85
CA ALA A 90 14.86 2.00 23.67
C ALA A 90 15.09 1.50 22.23
N ARG A 91 14.06 0.88 21.61
CA ARG A 91 14.14 0.47 20.20
C ARG A 91 14.22 1.68 19.26
N LYS A 92 13.45 2.75 19.50
CA LYS A 92 13.53 3.98 18.70
C LYS A 92 14.92 4.59 18.75
N GLU A 93 15.50 4.75 19.95
CA GLU A 93 16.87 5.27 20.12
C GLU A 93 17.91 4.39 19.40
N LEU A 94 17.75 3.06 19.45
CA LEU A 94 18.60 2.13 18.72
C LEU A 94 18.48 2.33 17.20
N LEU A 95 17.26 2.40 16.66
CA LEU A 95 17.04 2.59 15.22
C LEU A 95 17.56 3.95 14.74
N GLU A 96 17.43 5.01 15.55
CA GLU A 96 18.01 6.32 15.26
C GLU A 96 19.55 6.28 15.25
N LYS A 97 20.16 5.53 16.17
CA LYS A 97 21.61 5.34 16.18
C LYS A 97 22.07 4.59 14.93
N ILE A 98 21.42 3.48 14.59
CA ILE A 98 21.68 2.74 13.37
C ILE A 98 21.55 3.66 12.16
N ARG A 99 20.49 4.48 12.10
CA ARG A 99 20.27 5.42 11.00
C ARG A 99 21.42 6.40 10.87
N LYS A 100 21.87 7.03 11.96
CA LYS A 100 23.03 7.94 11.94
C LYS A 100 24.30 7.27 11.45
N ASP A 101 24.51 5.99 11.77
CA ASP A 101 25.69 5.25 11.33
C ASP A 101 25.60 4.86 9.86
N LEU A 102 24.40 4.49 9.37
CA LEU A 102 24.15 4.24 7.96
C LEU A 102 24.23 5.52 7.12
N ASP A 103 23.73 6.65 7.61
CA ASP A 103 23.82 7.93 6.90
C ASP A 103 25.28 8.39 6.72
N LYS A 104 26.16 8.10 7.68
CA LYS A 104 27.61 8.35 7.52
C LYS A 104 28.24 7.49 6.43
N GLN A 105 27.78 6.25 6.28
CA GLN A 105 28.34 5.30 5.31
C GLN A 105 27.76 5.52 3.91
N TYR A 106 26.46 5.75 3.82
CA TYR A 106 25.70 5.68 2.57
C TYR A 106 24.96 6.98 2.22
N GLY A 107 24.90 7.97 3.12
CA GLY A 107 24.07 9.17 2.92
C GLY A 107 24.46 9.99 1.67
N ASN A 108 25.76 10.01 1.35
CA ASN A 108 26.30 10.71 0.18
C ASN A 108 26.22 9.93 -1.13
N LEU A 109 25.81 8.65 -1.09
CA LEU A 109 25.66 7.86 -2.30
C LEU A 109 24.51 8.40 -3.16
N SER A 110 24.71 8.35 -4.47
CA SER A 110 23.62 8.46 -5.43
C SER A 110 22.61 7.32 -5.24
N TRP A 111 21.41 7.46 -5.78
CA TRP A 111 20.42 6.39 -5.71
C TRP A 111 20.88 5.13 -6.47
N GLN A 112 21.70 5.28 -7.52
CA GLN A 112 22.26 4.14 -8.27
C GLN A 112 23.25 3.35 -7.43
N GLU A 113 24.16 4.06 -6.74
CA GLU A 113 25.13 3.44 -5.84
C GLU A 113 24.42 2.79 -4.64
N MET A 114 23.45 3.48 -4.05
CA MET A 114 22.65 2.92 -2.94
C MET A 114 21.92 1.64 -3.37
N ALA A 115 21.34 1.59 -4.57
CA ALA A 115 20.69 0.39 -5.09
C ALA A 115 21.68 -0.77 -5.27
N ALA A 116 22.89 -0.49 -5.75
CA ALA A 116 23.94 -1.49 -5.89
C ALA A 116 24.39 -2.04 -4.53
N GLU A 117 24.58 -1.17 -3.53
CA GLU A 117 24.89 -1.57 -2.16
C GLU A 117 23.76 -2.41 -1.56
N TYR A 118 22.51 -1.97 -1.70
CA TYR A 118 21.35 -2.64 -1.11
C TYR A 118 21.14 -4.06 -1.62
N VAL A 119 21.19 -4.25 -2.95
CA VAL A 119 20.98 -5.57 -3.56
C VAL A 119 22.09 -6.56 -3.20
N ASN A 120 23.29 -6.06 -2.91
CA ASN A 120 24.41 -6.89 -2.45
C ASN A 120 24.42 -7.06 -0.92
N HIS A 121 23.61 -6.31 -0.18
CA HIS A 121 23.49 -6.44 1.26
C HIS A 121 22.67 -7.68 1.62
N ASP A 122 23.21 -8.52 2.50
CA ASP A 122 22.58 -9.80 2.86
C ASP A 122 21.51 -9.65 3.95
N CYS A 123 20.46 -8.90 3.63
CA CYS A 123 19.32 -8.76 4.54
C CYS A 123 18.41 -10.00 4.60
N ASN A 124 18.51 -10.89 3.62
CA ASN A 124 17.71 -12.12 3.58
C ASN A 124 18.27 -13.21 4.51
N ASN A 125 19.57 -13.20 4.81
CA ASN A 125 20.18 -14.14 5.75
C ASN A 125 20.44 -13.54 7.15
N ALA A 126 19.76 -12.44 7.50
CA ALA A 126 19.82 -11.86 8.84
C ALA A 126 19.36 -12.87 9.92
N ARG A 127 20.30 -13.36 10.75
CA ARG A 127 20.03 -14.39 11.79
C ARG A 127 19.90 -13.83 13.21
N SER A 128 20.29 -12.58 13.46
CA SER A 128 20.20 -11.93 14.78
C SER A 128 19.24 -10.75 14.77
N SER A 129 18.61 -10.44 15.90
CA SER A 129 17.74 -9.25 16.01
C SER A 129 18.45 -7.98 15.53
N SER A 130 19.70 -7.78 15.96
CA SER A 130 20.54 -6.64 15.55
C SER A 130 20.72 -6.52 14.03
N SER A 131 20.85 -7.65 13.32
CA SER A 131 20.93 -7.65 11.86
C SER A 131 19.58 -7.32 11.20
N TRP A 132 18.46 -7.72 11.81
CA TRP A 132 17.13 -7.34 11.36
C TRP A 132 16.87 -5.84 11.52
N GLU A 133 17.23 -5.25 12.67
CA GLU A 133 17.07 -3.81 12.88
C GLU A 133 17.94 -2.98 11.93
N GLN A 134 19.17 -3.42 11.65
CA GLN A 134 20.01 -2.79 10.62
C GLN A 134 19.38 -2.85 9.24
N CYS A 135 18.88 -4.02 8.84
CA CYS A 135 18.20 -4.21 7.56
C CYS A 135 16.90 -3.41 7.44
N GLU A 136 16.14 -3.26 8.52
CA GLU A 136 14.96 -2.40 8.55
C GLU A 136 15.31 -0.95 8.21
N VAL A 137 16.35 -0.40 8.87
CA VAL A 137 16.76 0.99 8.64
C VAL A 137 17.40 1.15 7.26
N LEU A 138 18.23 0.19 6.83
CA LEU A 138 18.84 0.19 5.50
C LEU A 138 17.76 0.15 4.39
N GLY A 139 16.71 -0.64 4.58
CA GLY A 139 15.56 -0.70 3.67
C GLY A 139 14.83 0.64 3.58
N LYS A 140 14.67 1.37 4.69
CA LYS A 140 14.10 2.72 4.67
C LYS A 140 14.97 3.70 3.88
N LEU A 141 16.29 3.66 4.11
CA LEU A 141 17.24 4.50 3.36
C LEU A 141 17.22 4.17 1.85
N TYR A 142 17.17 2.88 1.50
CA TYR A 142 17.01 2.45 0.12
C TYR A 142 15.72 3.01 -0.50
N ASN A 143 14.58 2.89 0.17
CA ASN A 143 13.30 3.39 -0.33
C ASN A 143 13.33 4.91 -0.58
N GLU A 144 13.94 5.69 0.33
CA GLU A 144 14.10 7.13 0.14
C GLU A 144 14.90 7.45 -1.14
N LYS A 145 15.99 6.69 -1.38
CA LYS A 145 16.82 6.83 -2.58
C LYS A 145 16.12 6.30 -3.84
N GLU A 146 15.35 5.22 -3.75
CA GLU A 146 14.51 4.72 -4.84
C GLU A 146 13.50 5.79 -5.28
N GLU A 147 12.81 6.44 -4.34
CA GLU A 147 11.88 7.52 -4.64
C GLU A 147 12.59 8.74 -5.25
N GLN A 148 13.79 9.08 -4.76
CA GLN A 148 14.64 10.08 -5.41
C GLN A 148 14.94 9.71 -6.88
N GLY A 149 15.36 8.47 -7.14
CA GLY A 149 15.65 7.99 -8.49
C GLY A 149 14.44 8.03 -9.41
N LYS A 150 13.27 7.59 -8.91
CA LYS A 150 12.00 7.69 -9.67
C LYS A 150 11.63 9.13 -9.99
N MET A 151 11.77 10.05 -9.03
CA MET A 151 11.50 11.47 -9.26
C MET A 151 12.46 12.09 -10.27
N GLU A 152 13.75 11.77 -10.20
CA GLU A 152 14.74 12.24 -11.19
C GLU A 152 14.43 11.72 -12.59
N LEU A 153 14.20 10.42 -12.73
CA LEU A 153 13.89 9.77 -14.01
C LEU A 153 12.55 10.24 -14.59
N SER A 154 11.57 10.56 -13.75
CA SER A 154 10.26 11.06 -14.22
C SER A 154 10.30 12.41 -14.93
N LYS A 155 11.43 13.14 -14.84
CA LYS A 155 11.66 14.39 -15.57
C LYS A 155 12.02 14.16 -17.04
N LEU A 156 12.40 12.94 -17.40
CA LEU A 156 12.76 12.55 -18.76
C LEU A 156 11.52 12.12 -19.54
N SER A 157 11.55 12.29 -20.85
CA SER A 157 10.55 11.71 -21.76
C SER A 157 10.69 10.19 -21.83
N LEU A 158 9.62 9.50 -22.24
CA LEU A 158 9.65 8.06 -22.45
C LEU A 158 10.76 7.64 -23.43
N GLU A 159 10.95 8.39 -24.52
CA GLU A 159 12.00 8.11 -25.52
C GLU A 159 13.41 8.18 -24.91
N GLN A 160 13.68 9.22 -24.09
CA GLN A 160 14.94 9.34 -23.37
C GLN A 160 15.16 8.15 -22.43
N LEU A 161 14.16 7.79 -21.63
CA LEU A 161 14.25 6.64 -20.72
C LEU A 161 14.53 5.33 -21.45
N LEU A 162 13.87 5.09 -22.58
CA LEU A 162 14.11 3.92 -23.42
C LEU A 162 15.53 3.90 -23.98
N SER A 163 16.07 5.06 -24.39
CA SER A 163 17.45 5.17 -24.87
C SER A 163 18.49 4.87 -23.78
N GLU A 164 18.16 5.15 -22.51
CA GLU A 164 19.05 4.94 -21.36
C GLU A 164 18.96 3.53 -20.76
N GLN A 165 18.14 2.62 -21.30
CA GLN A 165 17.97 1.27 -20.75
C GLN A 165 19.32 0.57 -20.47
N LYS A 166 20.26 0.66 -21.42
CA LYS A 166 21.58 0.01 -21.27
C LYS A 166 22.37 0.60 -20.10
N THR A 167 22.22 1.88 -19.80
CA THR A 167 22.90 2.55 -18.68
C THR A 167 22.52 1.90 -17.35
N TYR A 168 21.23 1.60 -17.14
CA TYR A 168 20.74 1.08 -15.86
C TYR A 168 20.70 -0.46 -15.80
N CYS A 169 20.48 -1.13 -16.94
CA CYS A 169 20.14 -2.56 -16.98
C CYS A 169 21.23 -3.49 -17.51
N THR A 170 22.43 -2.99 -17.82
CA THR A 170 23.52 -3.85 -18.31
C THR A 170 24.21 -4.63 -17.19
N LYS A 171 24.45 -4.00 -16.04
CA LYS A 171 25.25 -4.58 -14.95
C LYS A 171 24.45 -5.45 -13.99
N ASP A 172 23.22 -5.03 -13.68
CA ASP A 172 22.36 -5.72 -12.74
C ASP A 172 20.90 -5.56 -13.19
N ARG A 173 20.15 -6.66 -13.13
CA ARG A 173 18.73 -6.74 -13.49
C ARG A 173 17.87 -7.34 -12.37
N ARG A 174 18.46 -7.56 -11.19
CA ARG A 174 17.74 -8.06 -10.03
C ARG A 174 16.70 -7.04 -9.56
N VAL A 175 15.68 -7.53 -8.86
CA VAL A 175 14.74 -6.65 -8.14
C VAL A 175 15.53 -5.77 -7.17
N LEU A 176 15.07 -4.54 -6.98
CA LEU A 176 15.70 -3.49 -6.16
C LEU A 176 17.00 -2.89 -6.72
N SER A 177 17.48 -3.35 -7.88
CA SER A 177 18.64 -2.75 -8.55
C SER A 177 18.29 -1.41 -9.23
N ALA A 178 19.32 -0.70 -9.72
CA ALA A 178 19.10 0.50 -10.53
C ALA A 178 18.23 0.24 -11.78
N CYS A 179 18.31 -0.96 -12.36
CA CYS A 179 17.45 -1.37 -13.47
C CYS A 179 15.97 -1.47 -13.07
N ASP A 180 15.69 -2.02 -11.88
CA ASP A 180 14.32 -2.13 -11.35
C ASP A 180 13.72 -0.74 -11.10
N ILE A 181 14.50 0.18 -10.50
CA ILE A 181 14.09 1.57 -10.28
C ILE A 181 13.80 2.27 -11.63
N TRP A 182 14.70 2.10 -12.61
CA TRP A 182 14.50 2.62 -13.96
C TRP A 182 13.24 2.05 -14.63
N GLN A 183 13.02 0.74 -14.53
CA GLN A 183 11.87 0.09 -15.14
C GLN A 183 10.56 0.60 -14.52
N LYS A 184 10.50 0.71 -13.18
CA LYS A 184 9.34 1.28 -12.47
C LYS A 184 9.05 2.72 -12.89
N ALA A 185 10.09 3.57 -12.97
CA ALA A 185 9.94 4.95 -13.42
C ALA A 185 9.45 5.02 -14.88
N THR A 186 10.03 4.19 -15.76
CA THR A 186 9.66 4.12 -17.18
C THR A 186 8.22 3.67 -17.37
N LEU A 187 7.75 2.67 -16.62
CA LEU A 187 6.36 2.23 -16.64
C LEU A 187 5.39 3.35 -16.20
N SER A 188 5.77 4.12 -15.18
CA SER A 188 4.97 5.27 -14.70
C SER A 188 4.88 6.38 -15.75
N VAL A 189 6.01 6.79 -16.33
CA VAL A 189 6.05 7.80 -17.40
C VAL A 189 5.28 7.33 -18.64
N ALA A 190 5.46 6.07 -19.04
CA ALA A 190 4.73 5.47 -20.16
C ALA A 190 3.22 5.53 -19.93
N LYS A 191 2.74 5.19 -18.72
CA LYS A 191 1.31 5.28 -18.39
C LYS A 191 0.79 6.70 -18.57
N GLN A 192 1.50 7.69 -18.04
CA GLN A 192 1.12 9.10 -18.17
C GLN A 192 1.10 9.58 -19.62
N GLU A 193 2.04 9.14 -20.45
CA GLU A 193 2.07 9.49 -21.87
C GLU A 193 0.94 8.79 -22.65
N PHE A 194 0.71 7.50 -22.42
CA PHE A 194 -0.35 6.73 -23.08
C PHE A 194 -1.74 7.26 -22.73
N ASP A 195 -1.98 7.64 -21.47
CA ASP A 195 -3.26 8.18 -21.02
C ASP A 195 -3.60 9.55 -21.63
N LYS A 196 -2.60 10.28 -22.12
CA LYS A 196 -2.79 11.58 -22.79
C LYS A 196 -3.02 11.44 -24.29
N LYS A 197 -2.77 10.27 -24.88
CA LYS A 197 -2.96 10.05 -26.32
C LYS A 197 -4.43 9.86 -26.63
N ASP A 198 -4.87 10.41 -27.75
CA ASP A 198 -6.14 10.03 -28.34
C ASP A 198 -6.09 8.55 -28.76
N PHE A 199 -7.27 7.94 -28.86
CA PHE A 199 -7.39 6.51 -29.13
C PHE A 199 -6.75 6.09 -30.46
N SER A 200 -6.85 6.93 -31.50
CA SER A 200 -6.27 6.64 -32.81
C SER A 200 -4.75 6.64 -32.78
N ALA A 201 -4.13 7.60 -32.09
CA ALA A 201 -2.69 7.61 -31.90
C ALA A 201 -2.23 6.41 -31.07
N LEU A 202 -2.99 6.04 -30.04
CA LEU A 202 -2.66 4.90 -29.17
C LEU A 202 -2.77 3.56 -29.91
N SER A 203 -3.79 3.37 -30.75
CA SER A 203 -3.99 2.14 -31.52
C SER A 203 -2.86 1.88 -32.52
N GLN A 204 -2.30 2.93 -33.12
CA GLN A 204 -1.18 2.81 -34.06
C GLN A 204 0.13 2.37 -33.38
N GLN A 205 0.22 2.46 -32.06
CA GLN A 205 1.42 2.11 -31.30
C GLN A 205 1.46 0.66 -30.83
N GLU A 206 0.43 -0.15 -31.10
CA GLU A 206 0.39 -1.55 -30.63
C GLU A 206 1.64 -2.33 -31.03
N LYS A 207 2.07 -2.25 -32.29
CA LYS A 207 3.26 -2.95 -32.78
C LYS A 207 4.55 -2.49 -32.09
N ASN A 208 4.62 -1.23 -31.68
CA ASN A 208 5.81 -0.69 -31.03
C ASN A 208 6.01 -1.26 -29.63
N TYR A 209 4.95 -1.65 -28.94
CA TYR A 209 5.00 -2.06 -27.53
C TYR A 209 4.56 -3.50 -27.28
N CYS A 210 3.78 -4.11 -28.17
CA CYS A 210 3.16 -5.42 -27.97
C CYS A 210 3.56 -6.48 -29.00
N ASP A 211 4.46 -6.16 -29.95
CA ASP A 211 5.17 -7.20 -30.70
C ASP A 211 6.18 -7.91 -29.78
N TYR A 212 6.15 -9.24 -29.76
CA TYR A 212 7.10 -10.06 -29.01
C TYR A 212 8.57 -9.77 -29.36
N ASN A 213 8.84 -9.29 -30.57
CA ASN A 213 10.18 -8.93 -31.02
C ASN A 213 10.55 -7.47 -30.68
N SER A 214 9.64 -6.68 -30.12
CA SER A 214 9.92 -5.30 -29.73
C SER A 214 10.86 -5.25 -28.52
N SER A 215 11.88 -4.38 -28.59
CA SER A 215 12.72 -4.04 -27.42
C SER A 215 11.91 -3.44 -26.26
N ASN A 216 10.71 -2.93 -26.57
CA ASN A 216 9.83 -2.25 -25.63
C ASN A 216 8.67 -3.16 -25.16
N TYR A 217 8.74 -4.47 -25.40
CA TYR A 217 7.69 -5.42 -25.04
C TYR A 217 7.28 -5.36 -23.56
N PHE A 218 8.21 -5.00 -22.67
CA PHE A 218 7.93 -4.85 -21.23
C PHE A 218 6.90 -3.73 -20.93
N LEU A 219 6.68 -2.79 -21.85
CA LEU A 219 5.65 -1.75 -21.75
C LEU A 219 4.27 -2.19 -22.26
N CYS A 220 4.15 -3.38 -22.88
CA CYS A 220 2.90 -3.84 -23.49
C CYS A 220 1.74 -3.86 -22.48
N ALA A 221 2.00 -4.30 -21.25
CA ALA A 221 0.97 -4.37 -20.21
C ALA A 221 0.40 -2.98 -19.90
N THR A 222 1.28 -1.98 -19.72
CA THR A 222 0.92 -0.58 -19.48
C THR A 222 0.17 0.02 -20.66
N TRP A 223 0.64 -0.22 -21.88
CA TRP A 223 -0.05 0.23 -23.10
C TRP A 223 -1.45 -0.38 -23.21
N ARG A 224 -1.58 -1.70 -22.99
CA ARG A 224 -2.88 -2.41 -23.05
C ARG A 224 -3.87 -1.88 -22.02
N GLU A 225 -3.40 -1.49 -20.85
CA GLU A 225 -4.25 -0.89 -19.82
C GLU A 225 -4.83 0.44 -20.30
N SER A 226 -3.98 1.38 -20.74
CA SER A 226 -4.42 2.66 -21.31
C SER A 226 -5.32 2.47 -22.53
N PHE A 227 -4.98 1.52 -23.40
CA PHE A 227 -5.76 1.20 -24.59
C PHE A 227 -7.18 0.76 -24.22
N ARG A 228 -7.34 -0.18 -23.28
CA ARG A 228 -8.66 -0.67 -22.86
C ARG A 228 -9.52 0.41 -22.22
N VAL A 229 -8.92 1.27 -21.40
CA VAL A 229 -9.64 2.40 -20.79
C VAL A 229 -10.12 3.37 -21.86
N SER A 230 -9.24 3.73 -22.81
CA SER A 230 -9.58 4.63 -23.91
C SER A 230 -10.60 4.01 -24.87
N GLU A 231 -10.46 2.73 -25.22
CA GLU A 231 -11.41 1.96 -26.04
C GLU A 231 -12.81 1.96 -25.41
N LYS A 232 -12.89 1.66 -24.11
CA LYS A 232 -14.15 1.70 -23.37
C LYS A 232 -14.81 3.07 -23.46
N ASN A 233 -14.04 4.15 -23.27
CA ASN A 233 -14.56 5.52 -23.35
C ASN A 233 -15.10 5.85 -24.74
N ILE A 234 -14.42 5.41 -25.80
CA ILE A 234 -14.87 5.58 -27.20
C ILE A 234 -16.18 4.82 -27.44
N VAL A 235 -16.24 3.54 -27.05
CA VAL A 235 -17.45 2.72 -27.19
C VAL A 235 -18.61 3.31 -26.40
N ASP A 236 -18.39 3.71 -25.15
CA ASP A 236 -19.42 4.34 -24.30
C ASP A 236 -19.89 5.68 -24.91
N ASN A 237 -19.00 6.46 -25.54
CA ASN A 237 -19.38 7.69 -26.23
C ASN A 237 -20.23 7.41 -27.48
N TYR A 238 -19.88 6.41 -28.28
CA TYR A 238 -20.72 5.97 -29.42
C TYR A 238 -22.11 5.51 -28.96
N VAL A 239 -22.19 4.74 -27.87
CA VAL A 239 -23.48 4.28 -27.31
C VAL A 239 -24.34 5.47 -26.86
N LYS A 240 -23.73 6.52 -26.29
CA LYS A 240 -24.45 7.73 -25.86
C LYS A 240 -24.77 8.68 -27.02
N ASN A 241 -23.97 8.65 -28.08
CA ASN A 241 -24.08 9.54 -29.23
C ASN A 241 -24.31 8.73 -30.51
N TYR A 242 -25.58 8.35 -30.71
CA TYR A 242 -26.01 7.54 -31.86
C TYR A 242 -25.62 8.16 -33.21
N GLU A 243 -25.71 9.48 -33.36
CA GLU A 243 -25.33 10.16 -34.61
C GLU A 243 -23.84 10.03 -34.92
N LEU A 244 -22.98 10.12 -33.89
CA LEU A 244 -21.55 9.90 -34.05
C LEU A 244 -21.25 8.44 -34.43
N LEU A 245 -21.91 7.48 -33.77
CA LEU A 245 -21.80 6.06 -34.13
C LEU A 245 -22.24 5.82 -35.58
N LYS A 246 -23.43 6.31 -35.95
CA LYS A 246 -23.99 6.17 -37.30
C LYS A 246 -23.04 6.74 -38.35
N LYS A 247 -22.50 7.94 -38.12
CA LYS A 247 -21.53 8.57 -39.02
C LYS A 247 -20.30 7.68 -39.24
N ASP A 248 -19.63 7.28 -38.16
CA ASP A 248 -18.36 6.55 -38.26
C ASP A 248 -18.57 5.10 -38.76
N TYR A 249 -19.66 4.45 -38.35
CA TYR A 249 -20.06 3.14 -38.87
C TYR A 249 -20.32 3.19 -40.39
N ASN A 250 -21.06 4.19 -40.86
CA ASN A 250 -21.37 4.33 -42.28
C ASN A 250 -20.13 4.65 -43.12
N GLN A 251 -19.14 5.35 -42.55
CA GLN A 251 -17.83 5.51 -43.18
C GLN A 251 -17.10 4.16 -43.34
N CYS A 252 -17.19 3.26 -42.35
CA CYS A 252 -16.65 1.90 -42.44
C CYS A 252 -17.33 1.07 -43.53
N VAL A 253 -18.67 1.12 -43.60
CA VAL A 253 -19.45 0.47 -44.67
C VAL A 253 -19.00 0.97 -46.05
N ALA A 254 -18.90 2.28 -46.23
CA ALA A 254 -18.46 2.88 -47.50
C ALA A 254 -17.04 2.44 -47.88
N SER A 255 -16.13 2.35 -46.90
CA SER A 255 -14.74 1.95 -47.13
C SER A 255 -14.64 0.48 -47.58
N ILE A 256 -15.46 -0.40 -47.01
CA ILE A 256 -15.54 -1.81 -47.40
C ILE A 256 -16.20 -1.96 -48.78
N GLN A 257 -17.25 -1.21 -49.07
CA GLN A 257 -17.89 -1.20 -50.39
C GLN A 257 -16.92 -0.78 -51.50
N ASN A 258 -16.03 0.18 -51.23
CA ASN A 258 -14.99 0.58 -52.19
C ASN A 258 -14.01 -0.56 -52.48
N ILE A 259 -13.63 -1.36 -51.48
CA ILE A 259 -12.80 -2.56 -51.68
C ILE A 259 -13.55 -3.59 -52.51
N ASP A 260 -14.85 -3.77 -52.24
CA ASP A 260 -15.69 -4.73 -52.96
C ASP A 260 -15.86 -4.42 -54.43
N ASN A 261 -16.02 -3.14 -54.75
CA ASN A 261 -16.23 -2.67 -56.12
C ASN A 261 -14.93 -2.61 -56.94
N ASP A 262 -13.75 -2.77 -56.33
CA ASP A 262 -12.48 -2.80 -57.06
C ASP A 262 -12.29 -4.14 -57.77
N GLU A 263 -12.63 -4.21 -59.06
CA GLU A 263 -12.50 -5.41 -59.90
C GLU A 263 -11.05 -5.85 -60.13
N SER A 264 -10.07 -4.99 -59.87
CA SER A 264 -8.65 -5.32 -60.06
C SER A 264 -8.08 -6.21 -58.95
N LYS A 265 -8.74 -6.27 -57.80
CA LYS A 265 -8.26 -7.00 -56.62
C LYS A 265 -8.82 -8.42 -56.58
N SER A 266 -7.95 -9.38 -56.28
CA SER A 266 -8.35 -10.75 -56.00
C SER A 266 -9.17 -10.85 -54.71
N TYR A 267 -9.95 -11.92 -54.57
CA TYR A 267 -10.72 -12.18 -53.35
C TYR A 267 -9.86 -12.18 -52.08
N ALA A 268 -8.66 -12.77 -52.14
CA ALA A 268 -7.74 -12.83 -51.01
C ALA A 268 -7.30 -11.43 -50.54
N ILE A 269 -6.94 -10.56 -51.48
CA ILE A 269 -6.55 -9.17 -51.18
C ILE A 269 -7.73 -8.40 -50.58
N LYS A 270 -8.94 -8.57 -51.14
CA LYS A 270 -10.15 -7.94 -50.58
C LYS A 270 -10.45 -8.42 -49.16
N ALA A 271 -10.19 -9.69 -48.85
CA ALA A 271 -10.39 -10.23 -47.51
C ALA A 271 -9.40 -9.63 -46.50
N GLU A 272 -8.11 -9.53 -46.86
CA GLU A 272 -7.08 -8.92 -46.02
C GLU A 272 -7.35 -7.43 -45.75
N GLU A 273 -7.73 -6.67 -46.78
CA GLU A 273 -8.05 -5.25 -46.61
C GLU A 273 -9.30 -5.03 -45.76
N ARG A 274 -10.33 -5.89 -45.89
CA ARG A 274 -11.51 -5.86 -45.01
C ARG A 274 -11.14 -6.12 -43.56
N GLU A 275 -10.33 -7.15 -43.31
CA GLU A 275 -9.88 -7.47 -41.96
C GLU A 275 -9.10 -6.30 -41.36
N SER A 276 -8.22 -5.68 -42.15
CA SER A 276 -7.48 -4.48 -41.76
C SER A 276 -8.43 -3.32 -41.39
N ILE A 277 -9.47 -3.05 -42.18
CA ILE A 277 -10.44 -2.00 -41.83
C ILE A 277 -11.23 -2.36 -40.57
N THR A 278 -11.82 -3.56 -40.53
CA THR A 278 -12.74 -3.97 -39.46
C THR A 278 -12.06 -4.22 -38.12
N SER A 279 -10.77 -4.54 -38.12
CA SER A 279 -9.98 -4.77 -36.89
C SER A 279 -9.41 -3.49 -36.29
N ASN A 280 -9.45 -2.37 -37.02
CA ASN A 280 -8.87 -1.10 -36.60
C ASN A 280 -9.94 -0.06 -36.24
N TYR A 281 -9.49 0.98 -35.53
CA TYR A 281 -10.30 2.16 -35.25
C TYR A 281 -10.60 2.94 -36.55
N PRO A 282 -11.83 3.45 -36.77
CA PRO A 282 -12.98 3.42 -35.86
C PRO A 282 -13.87 2.17 -35.95
N CYS A 283 -13.71 1.35 -36.98
CA CYS A 283 -14.70 0.32 -37.33
C CYS A 283 -14.87 -0.72 -36.22
N ARG A 284 -13.78 -1.21 -35.62
CA ARG A 284 -13.87 -2.18 -34.52
C ARG A 284 -14.72 -1.65 -33.36
N GLN A 285 -14.47 -0.41 -32.93
CA GLN A 285 -15.19 0.20 -31.81
C GLN A 285 -16.63 0.57 -32.17
N ALA A 286 -16.88 1.01 -33.40
CA ALA A 286 -18.24 1.20 -33.91
C ALA A 286 -19.02 -0.14 -33.90
N GLY A 287 -18.36 -1.25 -34.25
CA GLY A 287 -18.96 -2.59 -34.17
C GLY A 287 -19.28 -3.03 -32.74
N TYR A 288 -18.39 -2.76 -31.78
CA TYR A 288 -18.63 -3.00 -30.35
C TYR A 288 -19.78 -2.14 -29.80
N ALA A 289 -19.85 -0.86 -30.19
CA ALA A 289 -20.94 0.03 -29.77
C ALA A 289 -22.29 -0.41 -30.36
N ARG A 290 -22.34 -0.77 -31.66
CA ARG A 290 -23.54 -1.33 -32.30
C ARG A 290 -24.05 -2.58 -31.57
N SER A 291 -23.13 -3.48 -31.22
CA SER A 291 -23.46 -4.70 -30.47
C SER A 291 -24.00 -4.37 -29.07
N SER A 292 -23.40 -3.39 -28.38
CA SER A 292 -23.86 -2.92 -27.07
C SER A 292 -25.26 -2.29 -27.10
N LEU A 293 -25.67 -1.70 -28.23
CA LEU A 293 -27.02 -1.17 -28.44
C LEU A 293 -28.06 -2.25 -28.82
N GLY A 294 -27.66 -3.52 -28.94
CA GLY A 294 -28.57 -4.60 -29.34
C GLY A 294 -28.94 -4.60 -30.82
N LEU A 295 -28.18 -3.88 -31.67
CA LEU A 295 -28.43 -3.77 -33.11
C LEU A 295 -27.83 -4.93 -33.94
N GLY A 296 -27.43 -6.01 -33.26
CA GLY A 296 -26.82 -7.19 -33.87
C GLY A 296 -25.35 -7.01 -34.26
N TYR A 297 -24.79 -8.06 -34.88
CA TYR A 297 -23.40 -8.09 -35.34
C TYR A 297 -23.14 -7.03 -36.41
N ALA A 298 -21.95 -6.43 -36.37
CA ALA A 298 -21.50 -5.47 -37.36
C ALA A 298 -20.91 -6.18 -38.58
N ASP A 299 -21.75 -6.45 -39.59
CA ASP A 299 -21.30 -7.03 -40.86
C ASP A 299 -20.66 -5.99 -41.80
N PHE A 300 -20.84 -4.70 -41.50
CA PHE A 300 -20.43 -3.53 -42.28
C PHE A 300 -20.87 -3.60 -43.75
N LYS A 301 -22.04 -4.20 -44.01
CA LYS A 301 -22.65 -4.23 -45.35
C LYS A 301 -23.81 -3.26 -45.47
N THR A 302 -24.54 -3.05 -44.38
CA THR A 302 -25.74 -2.22 -44.33
C THR A 302 -25.49 -0.94 -43.57
N LEU A 303 -25.89 0.20 -44.13
CA LEU A 303 -25.79 1.49 -43.46
C LEU A 303 -26.69 1.51 -42.21
N MET A 304 -26.24 2.20 -41.17
CA MET A 304 -27.07 2.59 -40.04
C MET A 304 -28.02 3.73 -40.43
N GLU A 305 -29.30 3.55 -40.10
CA GLU A 305 -30.39 4.54 -40.25
C GLU A 305 -30.45 5.51 -39.09
#